data_AF-A0A956KR50-F1
#
_entry.id   AF-A0A956KR50-F1
#
_cell.length_a   1.000
_cell.length_b   1.000
_cell.length_c   1.000
_cell.angle_alpha   90.00
_cell.angle_beta   90.00
_cell.angle_gamma   90.00
#
_symmetry.space_group_name_H-M   'P 1'
#
loop_
_entity.id
_entity.type
_entity.pdbx_description
1 polymer ?
#
loop_
_entity_poly.entity_id
_entity_poly.type
_entity_poly.pdbx_seq_one_letter_code
_entity_poly.pdbx_strand_id
1 'polypeptide(L)' 'MTQSSDPDPTSPSGPALRVLLFAGLRQRAGTAELRLSVDLPLTVAELRQAVIAAHPALAEGLDHCRVAI' A
#
# COMPACT_ATOMS: atom_id res chain seq x y z
N MET A 1 24.09 -18.44 -30.20
CA MET A 1 23.89 -18.32 -28.74
C MET A 1 24.14 -16.87 -28.38
N THR A 2 23.08 -16.08 -28.20
CA THR A 2 23.19 -14.73 -27.65
C THR A 2 21.89 -14.46 -26.91
N GLN A 3 21.95 -14.67 -25.61
CA GLN A 3 20.88 -14.38 -24.66
C GLN A 3 20.95 -12.87 -24.39
N SER A 4 20.04 -12.10 -24.98
CA SER A 4 19.78 -10.72 -24.55
C SER A 4 19.00 -10.79 -23.25
N SER A 5 19.70 -10.64 -22.14
CA SER A 5 19.08 -10.34 -20.85
C SER A 5 18.68 -8.87 -20.85
N ASP A 6 17.42 -8.61 -21.19
CA ASP A 6 16.76 -7.36 -20.84
C ASP A 6 16.23 -7.51 -19.41
N PRO A 7 16.71 -6.74 -18.42
CA PRO A 7 16.07 -6.73 -17.10
C PRO A 7 14.76 -5.96 -17.22
N ASP A 8 13.64 -6.68 -17.09
CA ASP A 8 12.29 -6.13 -17.01
C ASP A 8 12.22 -4.98 -15.99
N PRO A 9 11.95 -3.73 -16.40
CA PRO A 9 11.91 -2.58 -15.48
C PRO A 9 10.56 -2.45 -14.74
N THR A 10 9.70 -3.46 -14.76
CA THR A 10 8.28 -3.35 -14.36
C THR A 10 7.92 -4.10 -13.08
N SER A 11 8.91 -4.54 -12.30
CA SER A 11 8.65 -5.02 -10.94
C SER A 11 8.78 -3.85 -9.98
N PRO A 12 7.69 -3.35 -9.35
CA PRO A 12 7.80 -2.47 -8.19
C PRO A 12 8.37 -3.29 -7.04
N SER A 13 9.69 -3.48 -7.04
CA SER A 13 10.49 -4.15 -6.00
C SER A 13 10.71 -3.24 -4.79
N GLY A 14 9.77 -2.31 -4.53
CA GLY A 14 9.72 -1.56 -3.29
C GLY A 14 9.47 -2.51 -2.11
N PRO A 15 10.00 -2.22 -0.91
CA PRO A 15 9.75 -3.04 0.27
C PRO A 15 8.25 -3.20 0.52
N ALA A 16 7.84 -4.44 0.86
CA ALA A 16 6.46 -4.74 1.20
C ALA A 16 6.13 -4.17 2.58
N LEU A 17 5.33 -3.10 2.62
CA LEU A 17 4.80 -2.53 3.85
C LEU A 17 3.50 -3.24 4.23
N ARG A 18 3.43 -3.72 5.47
CA ARG A 18 2.26 -4.36 6.05
C ARG A 18 1.41 -3.34 6.80
N VAL A 19 0.18 -3.11 6.33
CA VAL A 19 -0.76 -2.16 6.94
C VAL A 19 -1.88 -2.93 7.62
N LEU A 20 -2.10 -2.67 8.91
CA LEU A 20 -3.15 -3.30 9.70
C LEU A 20 -4.37 -2.40 9.79
N LEU A 21 -5.54 -2.97 9.49
CA LEU A 21 -6.82 -2.28 9.49
C LEU A 21 -7.65 -2.70 10.70
N PHE A 22 -8.26 -1.71 11.36
CA PHE A 22 -9.07 -1.91 12.54
C PHE A 22 -10.50 -1.34 12.35
N ALA A 23 -11.42 -1.82 13.19
CA ALA A 23 -12.80 -1.33 13.27
C ALA A 23 -13.49 -1.20 11.89
N GLY A 24 -14.07 -0.02 11.60
CA GLY A 24 -14.81 0.23 10.37
C GLY A 24 -13.97 0.14 9.09
N LEU A 25 -12.66 0.39 9.14
CA LEU A 25 -11.79 0.22 7.97
C LEU A 25 -11.65 -1.25 7.59
N ARG A 26 -11.51 -2.15 8.57
CA ARG A 26 -11.46 -3.59 8.32
C ARG A 26 -12.73 -4.10 7.66
N GLN A 27 -13.89 -3.63 8.13
CA GLN A 27 -15.19 -4.01 7.56
C GLN A 27 -15.31 -3.54 6.11
N ARG A 28 -14.88 -2.32 5.80
CA ARG A 28 -14.89 -1.76 4.44
C ARG A 28 -13.90 -2.45 3.51
N ALA A 29 -12.71 -2.81 4.00
CA ALA A 29 -11.69 -3.50 3.21
C ALA A 29 -11.99 -4.98 2.99
N GLY A 30 -12.83 -5.60 3.84
CA GLY A 30 -13.03 -7.05 3.85
C GLY A 30 -11.83 -7.85 4.37
N THR A 31 -10.74 -7.18 4.76
CA THR A 31 -9.50 -7.78 5.28
C THR A 31 -8.94 -6.96 6.44
N ALA A 32 -8.23 -7.63 7.35
CA ALA A 32 -7.52 -7.00 8.47
C ALA A 32 -6.12 -6.49 8.10
N GLU A 33 -5.60 -6.90 6.93
CA GLU A 33 -4.24 -6.62 6.52
C GLU A 33 -4.20 -6.28 5.03
N LEU A 34 -3.41 -5.26 4.69
CA LEU A 34 -3.00 -4.92 3.34
C LEU A 34 -1.48 -5.04 3.23
N ARG A 35 -1.02 -5.46 2.04
CA ARG A 35 0.39 -5.42 1.67
C ARG A 35 0.55 -4.42 0.54
N LEU A 36 1.38 -3.41 0.76
CA LEU A 36 1.64 -2.37 -0.21
C LEU A 36 3.11 -2.42 -0.62
N SER A 37 3.37 -2.43 -1.92
CA SER A 37 4.70 -2.13 -2.45
C SER A 37 4.84 -0.61 -2.49
N VAL A 38 5.72 -0.08 -1.66
CA VAL A 38 5.99 1.37 -1.56
C VAL A 38 7.49 1.60 -1.55
N ASP A 39 7.92 2.72 -2.12
CA ASP A 39 9.30 3.17 -2.01
C ASP A 39 9.52 3.90 -0.68
N LEU A 40 10.70 3.71 -0.07
CA LEU A 40 11.08 4.36 1.17
C LEU A 40 12.23 5.36 0.92
N PRO A 41 12.29 6.49 1.65
CA PRO A 41 11.40 6.89 2.75
C PRO A 41 10.02 7.37 2.26
N LEU A 42 8.99 7.16 3.09
CA LEU A 42 7.60 7.49 2.79
C LEU A 42 7.00 8.30 3.94
N THR A 43 6.25 9.34 3.62
CA THR A 43 5.46 10.10 4.59
C THR A 43 4.11 9.43 4.88
N VAL A 44 3.49 9.78 6.00
CA VAL A 44 2.13 9.30 6.32
C VAL A 44 1.10 9.75 5.27
N ALA A 45 1.28 10.91 4.65
CA ALA A 45 0.40 11.40 3.59
C ALA A 45 0.52 10.51 2.34
N GLU A 46 1.74 10.20 1.91
CA GLU A 46 1.98 9.29 0.77
C GLU A 46 1.50 7.87 1.07
N LEU A 47 1.65 7.38 2.30
CA LEU A 47 1.06 6.10 2.73
C LEU A 47 -0.46 6.08 2.56
N ARG A 48 -1.15 7.14 2.98
CA ARG A 48 -2.62 7.24 2.82
C ARG A 48 -3.01 7.20 1.36
N GLN A 49 -2.29 7.93 0.50
CA GLN A 49 -2.53 7.91 -0.94
C GLN A 49 -2.30 6.50 -1.52
N ALA A 50 -1.24 5.80 -1.12
CA ALA A 50 -0.99 4.43 -1.54
C ALA A 50 -2.10 3.45 -1.10
N VAL A 51 -2.60 3.58 0.14
CA VAL A 51 -3.74 2.78 0.64
C VAL A 51 -5.01 3.09 -0.16
N ILE A 52 -5.31 4.37 -0.44
CA ILE A 52 -6.50 4.78 -1.20
C ILE A 52 -6.41 4.30 -2.65
N ALA A 53 -5.24 4.39 -3.28
CA ALA A 53 -5.00 3.90 -4.64
C ALA A 53 -5.21 2.38 -4.71
N ALA A 54 -4.75 1.63 -3.71
CA ALA A 54 -4.96 0.18 -3.63
C ALA A 54 -6.39 -0.22 -3.24
N HIS A 55 -7.06 0.57 -2.39
CA HIS A 55 -8.43 0.34 -1.92
C HIS A 55 -9.23 1.64 -1.82
N PRO A 56 -9.87 2.09 -2.93
CA PRO A 56 -10.61 3.35 -2.97
C PRO A 56 -11.76 3.45 -1.96
N ALA A 57 -12.37 2.32 -1.59
CA ALA A 57 -13.44 2.23 -0.60
C ALA A 57 -13.01 2.68 0.83
N LEU A 58 -11.71 2.85 1.07
CA LEU A 58 -11.19 3.32 2.36
C LEU A 58 -11.01 4.83 2.43
N ALA A 59 -11.14 5.57 1.32
CA ALA A 59 -10.89 7.01 1.24
C ALA A 59 -11.67 7.80 2.31
N GLU A 60 -12.99 7.63 2.38
CA GLU A 60 -13.84 8.35 3.34
C GLU A 60 -13.51 8.05 4.81
N GLY A 61 -12.97 6.87 5.10
CA GLY A 61 -12.64 6.46 6.47
C GLY A 61 -11.24 6.87 6.91
N LEU A 62 -10.30 7.03 5.98
CA LEU A 62 -8.89 7.21 6.29
C LEU A 62 -8.60 8.56 6.93
N ASP A 63 -9.19 9.65 6.43
CA ASP A 63 -8.88 11.01 6.90
C ASP A 63 -9.16 11.24 8.40
N HIS A 64 -10.09 10.48 8.97
CA HIS A 64 -10.43 10.52 10.39
C HIS A 64 -9.64 9.52 11.25
N CYS A 65 -8.83 8.66 10.64
CA CYS A 65 -8.06 7.63 11.33
C CYS A 65 -6.67 8.13 11.72
N ARG A 66 -6.19 7.66 12.88
CA ARG A 66 -4.80 7.84 13.31
C ARG A 66 -3.92 6.74 12.73
N VAL A 67 -2.66 7.06 12.44
CA VAL A 67 -1.66 6.11 11.99
C VAL A 67 -0.71 5.83 13.14
N ALA A 68 -0.47 4.55 13.42
CA ALA A 68 0.57 4.07 14.30
C ALA A 68 1.61 3.34 13.44
N ILE A 69 2.89 3.65 13.64
CA ILE A 69 4.03 3.04 12.95
C ILE A 69 4.78 2.17 13.96
#